data_AF-A0A3S2AGS0-F1
#
_entry.id   AF-A0A3S2AGS0-F1
#
_cell.length_a   1.000
_cell.length_b   1.000
_cell.length_c   1.000
_cell.angle_alpha   90.00
_cell.angle_beta   90.00
_cell.angle_gamma   90.00
#
_symmetry.space_group_name_H-M   'P 1'
#
loop_
_entity.id
_entity.type
_entity.pdbx_description
1 polymer ?
#
loop_
_entity_poly.entity_id
_entity_poly.type
_entity_poly.pdbx_seq_one_letter_code
_entity_poly.pdbx_strand_id
1 'polypeptide(L)'
;MVRTHLEVAQGVIATGYLVRHNSMIGTAKFRQDVDRSRRAIETSRELLKRLRQRHHDDMARGWEDPGVASVAVSAFDADILRSAFRELVRQTGVPEYQWRDLATSLVHEFTGCEQMETGLVDWITSK
;
A
#
# COMPACT_ATOMS: atom_id res chain seq x y z
N MET A 1 28.88 -11.52 -59.13
CA MET A 1 28.65 -10.67 -57.94
C MET A 1 27.21 -10.73 -57.38
N VAL A 2 26.37 -11.72 -57.73
CA VAL A 2 24.95 -11.76 -57.30
C VAL A 2 24.71 -12.59 -56.02
N ARG A 3 25.56 -13.59 -55.72
CA ARG A 3 25.41 -14.47 -54.54
C ARG A 3 25.56 -13.75 -53.20
N THR A 4 26.39 -12.71 -53.14
CA THR A 4 26.68 -11.96 -51.91
C THR A 4 25.47 -11.17 -51.41
N HIS A 5 24.65 -10.61 -52.31
CA HIS A 5 23.47 -9.84 -51.91
C HIS A 5 22.34 -10.73 -51.37
N LEU A 6 22.21 -11.96 -51.89
CA LEU A 6 21.21 -12.92 -51.42
C LEU A 6 21.54 -13.45 -50.02
N GLU A 7 22.81 -13.76 -49.75
CA GLU A 7 23.27 -14.20 -48.43
C GLU A 7 23.13 -13.09 -47.38
N VAL A 8 23.44 -11.84 -47.74
CA VAL A 8 23.22 -10.68 -46.87
C VAL A 8 21.73 -10.47 -46.59
N ALA A 9 20.86 -10.58 -47.61
CA ALA A 9 19.42 -10.44 -47.43
C ALA A 9 18.84 -11.55 -46.52
N GLN A 10 19.27 -12.80 -46.69
CA GLN A 10 18.86 -13.91 -45.84
C GLN A 10 19.34 -13.74 -44.39
N GLY A 11 20.57 -13.28 -44.20
CA GLY A 11 21.12 -12.95 -42.87
C GLY A 11 20.28 -11.90 -42.16
N VAL A 12 19.96 -10.79 -42.83
CA VAL A 12 19.14 -9.70 -42.27
C VAL A 12 17.73 -10.18 -41.89
N ILE A 13 17.10 -11.01 -42.72
CA ILE A 13 15.77 -11.58 -42.44
C ILE A 13 15.82 -12.50 -41.22
N ALA A 14 16.80 -13.41 -41.16
CA ALA A 14 16.95 -14.33 -40.03
C ALA A 14 17.21 -13.59 -38.71
N THR A 15 18.08 -12.57 -38.73
CA THR A 15 18.34 -11.73 -37.55
C THR A 15 17.10 -10.95 -37.13
N GLY A 16 16.35 -10.38 -38.08
CA GLY A 16 15.09 -9.68 -37.80
C GLY A 16 14.05 -10.57 -37.11
N TYR A 17 13.93 -11.83 -37.56
CA TYR A 17 13.05 -12.82 -36.93
C TYR A 17 13.45 -13.15 -35.48
N LEU A 18 14.74 -13.38 -35.23
CA LEU A 18 15.25 -13.68 -33.89
C LEU A 18 15.06 -12.51 -32.91
N VAL A 19 15.35 -11.29 -33.36
CA VAL A 19 15.17 -10.08 -32.52
C VAL A 19 13.70 -9.88 -32.18
N ARG A 20 12.78 -10.02 -33.15
CA ARG A 20 11.34 -9.91 -32.91
C ARG A 20 10.84 -11.00 -31.96
N HIS A 21 11.27 -12.24 -32.15
CA HIS A 21 10.87 -13.36 -31.30
C HIS A 21 11.35 -13.20 -29.85
N ASN A 22 12.62 -12.82 -29.66
CA ASN A 22 13.17 -12.58 -28.33
C ASN A 22 12.52 -11.37 -27.63
N SER A 23 12.19 -10.32 -28.38
CA SER A 23 11.42 -9.18 -27.86
C SER A 23 10.03 -9.60 -27.37
N MET A 24 9.30 -10.40 -28.17
CA MET A 24 7.99 -10.92 -27.77
C MET A 24 8.06 -11.83 -26.54
N ILE A 25 9.04 -12.76 -26.48
CA ILE A 25 9.27 -13.62 -25.31
C ILE A 25 9.61 -12.78 -24.07
N GLY A 26 10.45 -11.75 -24.21
CA GLY A 26 10.79 -10.83 -23.14
C GLY A 26 9.55 -10.13 -22.58
N THR A 27 8.66 -9.64 -23.45
CA THR A 27 7.40 -9.02 -23.02
C THR A 27 6.41 -10.01 -22.39
N ALA A 28 6.38 -11.26 -22.84
CA ALA A 28 5.51 -12.29 -22.28
C ALA A 28 5.95 -12.70 -20.86
N LYS A 29 7.26 -12.91 -20.64
CA LYS A 29 7.81 -13.19 -19.31
C LYS A 29 7.58 -12.03 -18.34
N PHE A 30 7.82 -10.80 -18.79
CA PHE A 30 7.57 -9.62 -17.96
C PHE A 30 6.10 -9.53 -17.50
N ARG A 31 5.13 -9.77 -18.41
CA ARG A 31 3.70 -9.81 -18.05
C ARG A 31 3.40 -10.90 -17.02
N GLN A 32 3.98 -12.09 -17.20
CA GLN A 32 3.80 -13.20 -16.26
C GLN A 32 4.33 -12.86 -14.85
N ASP A 33 5.49 -12.22 -14.76
CA ASP A 33 6.07 -11.79 -13.48
C ASP A 33 5.23 -10.69 -12.81
N VAL A 34 4.73 -9.72 -13.59
CA VAL A 34 3.81 -8.69 -13.10
C VAL A 34 2.52 -9.32 -12.57
N ASP A 35 1.93 -10.27 -13.30
CA ASP A 35 0.73 -10.98 -12.84
C ASP A 35 0.98 -11.82 -11.58
N ARG A 36 2.18 -12.41 -11.46
CA ARG A 36 2.59 -13.13 -10.25
C ARG A 36 2.71 -12.18 -9.06
N SER A 37 3.35 -11.04 -9.24
CA SER A 37 3.47 -9.99 -8.22
C SER A 37 2.08 -9.48 -7.80
N ARG A 38 1.21 -9.19 -8.77
CA ARG A 38 -0.16 -8.74 -8.52
C ARG A 38 -0.95 -9.73 -7.68
N ARG A 39 -0.92 -11.01 -8.01
CA ARG A 39 -1.56 -12.07 -7.23
C ARG A 39 -1.00 -12.17 -5.81
N ALA A 40 0.32 -12.09 -5.65
CA ALA A 40 0.96 -12.12 -4.33
C ALA A 40 0.49 -10.95 -3.45
N ILE A 41 0.50 -9.73 -3.99
CA ILE A 41 0.01 -8.53 -3.29
C ILE A 41 -1.45 -8.69 -2.89
N GLU A 42 -2.29 -9.24 -3.77
CA GLU A 42 -3.71 -9.45 -3.50
C GLU A 42 -3.92 -10.46 -2.37
N THR A 43 -3.15 -11.56 -2.34
CA THR A 43 -3.19 -12.52 -1.23
C THR A 43 -2.73 -11.91 0.10
N SER A 44 -1.65 -11.13 0.10
CA SER A 44 -1.20 -10.41 1.29
C SER A 44 -2.26 -9.43 1.78
N ARG A 45 -2.90 -8.69 0.87
CA ARG A 45 -3.95 -7.73 1.21
C ARG A 45 -5.16 -8.42 1.85
N GLU A 46 -5.54 -9.59 1.34
CA GLU A 46 -6.63 -10.38 1.90
C GLU A 46 -6.28 -10.91 3.30
N LEU A 47 -5.05 -11.38 3.52
CA LEU A 47 -4.58 -11.78 4.86
C LEU A 47 -4.62 -10.61 5.85
N LEU A 48 -4.18 -9.42 5.43
CA LEU A 48 -4.22 -8.21 6.26
C LEU A 48 -5.64 -7.81 6.62
N LYS A 49 -6.59 -7.88 5.68
CA LYS A 49 -8.02 -7.63 5.95
C LYS A 49 -8.56 -8.60 7.01
N ARG A 50 -8.23 -9.89 6.90
CA ARG A 50 -8.66 -10.91 7.88
C ARG A 50 -8.04 -10.69 9.25
N LEU A 51 -6.78 -10.26 9.32
CA LEU A 51 -6.11 -9.93 10.58
C LEU A 51 -6.77 -8.72 11.25
N ARG A 52 -7.07 -7.67 10.48
CA ARG A 52 -7.84 -6.52 10.96
C ARG A 52 -9.22 -6.93 11.47
N GLN A 53 -9.96 -7.73 10.70
CA GLN A 53 -11.31 -8.15 11.09
C GLN A 53 -11.27 -8.95 12.40
N ARG A 54 -10.34 -9.91 12.54
CA ARG A 54 -10.20 -10.65 13.80
C ARG A 54 -9.85 -9.76 14.98
N HIS A 55 -8.91 -8.82 14.80
CA HIS A 55 -8.60 -7.87 15.86
C HIS A 55 -9.83 -7.04 16.25
N HIS A 56 -10.61 -6.57 15.28
CA HIS A 56 -11.84 -5.84 15.54
C HIS A 56 -12.89 -6.71 16.26
N ASP A 57 -13.07 -7.95 15.84
CA ASP A 57 -14.01 -8.91 16.46
C ASP A 57 -13.57 -9.27 17.90
N ASP A 58 -12.26 -9.43 18.15
CA ASP A 58 -11.68 -9.69 19.47
C ASP A 58 -11.87 -8.49 20.40
N MET A 59 -11.66 -7.27 19.88
CA MET A 59 -11.98 -6.05 20.62
C MET A 59 -13.47 -5.98 20.92
N ALA A 60 -14.36 -6.21 19.96
CA ALA A 60 -15.81 -6.19 20.17
C ALA A 60 -16.31 -7.23 21.19
N ARG A 61 -15.64 -8.39 21.31
CA ARG A 61 -15.94 -9.44 22.29
C ARG A 61 -15.42 -9.14 23.70
N GLY A 62 -14.46 -8.23 23.85
CA GLY A 62 -13.96 -7.81 25.16
C GLY A 62 -14.86 -6.81 25.90
N TRP A 63 -15.98 -6.40 25.30
CA TRP A 63 -16.78 -5.25 25.75
C TRP A 63 -17.98 -5.62 26.65
N GLU A 64 -17.78 -6.51 27.62
CA GLU A 64 -18.77 -6.77 28.68
C GLU A 64 -18.47 -6.01 30.00
N ASP A 65 -17.56 -5.03 30.01
CA ASP A 65 -17.33 -4.14 31.17
C ASP A 65 -17.63 -2.65 30.82
N PRO A 66 -18.73 -2.06 31.32
CA PRO A 66 -19.14 -0.71 30.98
C PRO A 66 -18.48 0.30 31.92
N GLY A 67 -17.25 0.69 31.59
CA GLY A 67 -16.55 1.74 32.31
C GLY A 67 -15.34 2.27 31.56
N VAL A 68 -15.57 3.24 30.66
CA VAL A 68 -14.55 4.00 29.91
C VAL A 68 -13.94 3.24 28.72
N ALA A 69 -14.69 3.14 27.62
CA ALA A 69 -14.22 2.52 26.38
C ALA A 69 -13.45 3.52 25.50
N SER A 70 -12.13 3.61 25.69
CA SER A 70 -11.26 4.09 24.61
C SER A 70 -11.17 3.00 23.54
N VAL A 71 -11.40 3.35 22.27
CA VAL A 71 -11.18 2.39 21.18
C VAL A 71 -9.68 2.15 21.02
N ALA A 72 -9.24 0.92 21.31
CA ALA A 72 -7.84 0.56 21.09
C ALA A 72 -7.55 0.51 19.58
N VAL A 73 -6.70 1.42 19.12
CA VAL A 73 -6.22 1.45 17.74
C VAL A 73 -5.04 0.47 17.62
N SER A 74 -5.11 -0.46 16.67
CA SER A 74 -4.00 -1.37 16.40
C SER A 74 -2.73 -0.59 16.03
N ALA A 75 -1.55 -1.09 16.43
CA ALA A 75 -0.26 -0.47 16.07
C ALA A 75 -0.10 -0.25 14.55
N PHE A 76 -0.69 -1.13 13.73
CA PHE A 76 -0.70 -0.97 12.28
C PHE A 76 -1.59 0.18 11.81
N ASP A 77 -2.81 0.27 12.35
CA ASP A 77 -3.73 1.36 12.00
C ASP A 77 -3.18 2.71 12.51
N ALA A 78 -2.48 2.72 13.65
CA ALA A 78 -1.73 3.88 14.12
C ALA A 78 -0.68 4.34 13.08
N ASP A 79 0.08 3.41 12.49
CA ASP A 79 1.07 3.71 11.46
C ASP A 79 0.43 4.27 10.15
N ILE A 80 -0.74 3.74 9.76
CA ILE A 80 -1.53 4.30 8.66
C ILE A 80 -1.95 5.74 8.98
N LEU A 81 -2.50 5.98 10.18
CA LEU A 81 -2.93 7.30 10.62
C LEU A 81 -1.78 8.30 10.64
N ARG A 82 -0.60 7.87 11.11
CA ARG A 82 0.61 8.69 11.09
C ARG A 82 1.07 9.04 9.68
N SER A 83 1.01 8.08 8.76
CA SER A 83 1.36 8.30 7.35
C SER A 83 0.38 9.26 6.66
N ALA A 84 -0.93 9.06 6.89
CA ALA A 84 -1.98 9.93 6.36
C ALA A 84 -1.87 11.35 6.91
N PHE A 85 -1.62 11.50 8.22
CA PHE A 85 -1.37 12.78 8.88
C PHE A 85 -0.19 13.53 8.23
N ARG A 86 0.96 12.86 8.04
CA ARG A 86 2.16 13.47 7.43
C ARG A 86 1.88 13.97 6.02
N GLU A 87 1.16 13.19 5.22
CA GLU A 87 0.80 13.58 3.87
C GLU A 87 -0.19 14.76 3.85
N LEU A 88 -1.17 14.76 4.76
CA LEU A 88 -2.13 15.85 4.91
C LEU A 88 -1.42 17.17 5.28
N VAL A 89 -0.50 17.13 6.25
CA VAL A 89 0.33 18.29 6.64
C VAL A 89 1.16 18.78 5.46
N ARG A 90 1.76 17.88 4.68
CA ARG A 90 2.56 18.23 3.50
C ARG A 90 1.72 18.93 2.43
N GLN A 91 0.48 18.50 2.21
CA GLN A 91 -0.41 19.05 1.19
C GLN A 91 -1.03 20.39 1.60
N THR A 92 -1.43 20.51 2.87
CA THR A 92 -2.19 21.67 3.38
C THR A 92 -1.29 22.75 3.99
N GLY A 93 -0.05 22.42 4.34
CA GLY A 93 0.88 23.35 4.97
C GLY A 93 0.46 23.77 6.37
N VAL A 94 -0.31 22.92 7.07
CA VAL A 94 -0.85 23.23 8.40
C VAL A 94 0.29 23.48 9.40
N PRO A 95 0.26 24.59 10.16
CA PRO A 95 1.31 24.93 11.14
C PRO A 95 1.28 24.01 12.37
N GLU A 96 2.45 23.81 13.00
CA GLU A 96 2.65 22.82 14.09
C GLU A 96 1.68 22.95 15.26
N TYR A 97 1.21 24.17 15.58
CA TYR A 97 0.25 24.37 16.67
C TYR A 97 -1.13 23.76 16.42
N GLN A 98 -1.50 23.51 15.15
CA GLN A 98 -2.76 22.88 14.76
C GLN A 98 -2.62 21.36 14.55
N TRP A 99 -1.41 20.82 14.62
CA TRP A 99 -1.16 19.40 14.33
C TRP A 99 -1.90 18.48 15.29
N ARG A 100 -2.00 18.87 16.56
CA ARG A 100 -2.70 18.10 17.59
C ARG A 100 -4.20 18.00 17.27
N ASP A 101 -4.84 19.13 16.96
CA ASP A 101 -6.26 19.18 16.61
C ASP A 101 -6.57 18.43 15.30
N LEU A 102 -5.67 18.55 14.32
CA LEU A 102 -5.76 17.82 13.06
C LEU A 102 -5.63 16.31 13.25
N ALA A 103 -4.64 15.87 14.04
CA ALA A 103 -4.45 14.47 14.37
C ALA A 103 -5.65 13.92 15.16
N THR A 104 -6.16 14.66 16.14
CA THR A 104 -7.36 14.29 16.88
C THR A 104 -8.57 14.13 15.95
N SER A 105 -8.77 15.06 15.03
CA SER A 105 -9.87 14.99 14.06
C SER A 105 -9.74 13.76 13.14
N LEU A 106 -8.53 13.49 12.65
CA LEU A 106 -8.25 12.35 11.78
C LEU A 106 -8.52 11.01 12.46
N VAL A 107 -8.06 10.85 13.71
CA VAL A 107 -8.28 9.59 14.42
C VAL A 107 -9.74 9.45 14.84
N HIS A 108 -10.42 10.54 15.20
CA HIS A 108 -11.87 10.50 15.46
C HIS A 108 -12.64 10.07 14.21
N GLU A 109 -12.31 10.60 13.03
CA GLU A 109 -12.93 10.19 11.77
C GLU A 109 -12.70 8.69 11.49
N PHE A 110 -11.53 8.17 11.87
CA PHE A 110 -11.17 6.77 11.67
C PHE A 110 -11.85 5.80 12.65
N THR A 111 -11.96 6.17 13.93
CA THR A 111 -12.49 5.28 15.00
C THR A 111 -13.98 5.50 15.27
N GLY A 112 -14.53 6.65 14.90
CA GLY A 112 -15.90 7.06 15.22
C GLY A 112 -16.14 7.32 16.71
N CYS A 113 -15.08 7.44 17.53
CA CYS A 113 -15.17 7.55 18.98
C CYS A 113 -14.53 8.85 19.51
N GLU A 114 -15.23 9.52 20.42
CA GLU A 114 -14.77 10.78 21.04
C GLU A 114 -13.67 10.57 22.09
N GLN A 115 -13.66 9.41 22.77
CA GLN A 115 -12.64 9.09 23.78
C GLN A 115 -11.42 8.43 23.15
N MET A 116 -10.32 9.18 23.17
CA MET A 116 -9.07 8.84 22.51
C MET A 116 -7.92 8.76 23.50
N GLU A 117 -7.03 7.79 23.30
CA GLU A 117 -5.75 7.76 24.00
C GLU A 117 -4.87 8.95 23.59
N THR A 118 -4.62 9.87 24.52
CA THR A 118 -3.76 11.05 24.29
C THR A 118 -2.36 10.66 23.78
N GLY A 119 -1.84 9.51 24.22
CA GLY A 119 -0.54 8.98 23.78
C GLY A 119 -0.48 8.63 22.29
N LEU A 120 -1.60 8.23 21.68
CA LEU A 120 -1.66 7.98 20.23
C LEU A 120 -1.52 9.27 19.43
N VAL A 121 -2.21 10.34 19.84
CA VAL A 121 -2.14 11.66 19.20
C VAL A 121 -0.72 12.24 19.33
N ASP A 122 -0.11 12.10 20.51
CA ASP A 122 1.28 12.51 20.74
C ASP A 122 2.26 11.71 19.86
N TRP A 123 2.02 10.41 19.69
CA TRP A 123 2.86 9.59 18.82
C TRP A 123 2.69 9.94 17.34
N ILE A 124 1.47 10.21 16.87
CA ILE A 124 1.20 10.62 15.48
C ILE A 124 1.89 11.95 15.15
N THR A 125 1.78 12.93 16.06
CA THR A 125 2.36 14.28 15.88
C THR A 125 3.87 14.33 16.10
N SER A 126 4.48 13.26 16.61
CA SER A 126 5.93 13.17 16.80
C SER A 126 6.69 13.19 15.46
N LYS A 127 7.78 13.97 15.44
CA LYS A 127 8.68 14.13 14.28
C LYS A 127 9.35 12.80 13.91
#